data_AF-A0A2V6AKG0-F1
#
_entry.id   AF-A0A2V6AKG0-F1
#
_cell.length_a   1.000
_cell.length_b   1.000
_cell.length_c   1.000
_cell.angle_alpha   90.00
_cell.angle_beta   90.00
_cell.angle_gamma   90.00
#
_symmetry.space_group_name_H-M   'P 1'
#
loop_
_entity.id
_entity.type
_entity.pdbx_description
1 polymer ?
#
loop_
_entity_poly.entity_id
_entity_poly.type
_entity_poly.pdbx_seq_one_letter_code
_entity_poly.pdbx_strand_id
1 'polypeptide(L)' 'MKRDFPIYNKLYAEHFAGDGKPNPTRTTIQITALPTPIAIELKVIAATA' A
#
# COMPACT_ATOMS: atom_id res chain seq x y z
N MET A 1 -3.77 -12.69 -1.61
CA MET A 1 -3.93 -11.61 -2.62
C MET A 1 -5.22 -11.63 -3.43
N LYS A 2 -5.70 -12.74 -4.00
CA LYS A 2 -6.90 -12.69 -4.87
C LYS A 2 -8.13 -12.02 -4.21
N ARG A 3 -8.35 -12.27 -2.92
CA ARG A 3 -9.44 -11.67 -2.15
C ARG A 3 -9.13 -10.26 -1.66
N ASP A 4 -7.95 -10.06 -1.08
CA ASP A 4 -7.66 -8.86 -0.28
C ASP A 4 -7.00 -7.74 -1.10
N PHE A 5 -6.36 -8.05 -2.23
CA PHE A 5 -5.68 -7.07 -3.08
C PHE A 5 -6.63 -6.05 -3.72
N PRO A 6 -7.84 -6.42 -4.19
CA PRO A 6 -8.83 -5.43 -4.62
C PRO A 6 -9.24 -4.45 -3.51
N ILE A 7 -9.40 -4.95 -2.28
CA ILE A 7 -9.74 -4.11 -1.11
C ILE A 7 -8.57 -3.16 -0.81
N TYR A 8 -7.34 -3.67 -0.77
CA TYR A 8 -6.15 -2.84 -0.60
C TYR A 8 -6.01 -1.78 -1.70
N ASN A 9 -6.29 -2.10 -2.95
CA ASN A 9 -6.22 -1.12 -4.05
C ASN A 9 -7.23 0.02 -3.88
N LYS A 10 -8.45 -0.31 -3.44
CA LYS A 10 -9.46 0.71 -3.12
C LYS A 10 -8.95 1.65 -2.02
N LEU A 11 -8.46 1.10 -0.91
CA LEU A 11 -7.94 1.89 0.21
C LEU A 11 -6.70 2.71 -0.18
N TYR A 12 -5.79 2.12 -0.97
CA TYR A 12 -4.60 2.82 -1.44
C TYR A 12 -4.98 4.03 -2.30
N ALA A 13 -5.95 3.87 -3.22
CA ALA A 13 -6.41 4.99 -4.04
C ALA A 13 -7.09 6.07 -3.20
N GLU A 14 -7.91 5.68 -2.22
CA GLU A 14 -8.56 6.59 -1.28
C GLU A 14 -7.55 7.48 -0.53
N HIS A 15 -6.40 6.93 -0.14
CA HIS A 15 -5.41 7.70 0.64
C HIS A 15 -4.35 8.40 -0.23
N PHE A 16 -3.90 7.78 -1.32
CA PHE A 16 -2.66 8.20 -2.00
C PHE A 16 -2.84 8.61 -3.46
N ALA A 17 -3.98 8.34 -4.10
CA ALA A 17 -4.20 8.66 -5.52
C ALA A 17 -5.18 9.84 -5.70
N GLY A 18 -4.88 10.69 -6.68
CA GLY A 18 -5.67 11.86 -7.04
C GLY A 18 -4.91 13.17 -6.91
N ASP A 19 -5.58 14.26 -7.28
CA ASP A 19 -5.02 15.61 -7.18
C ASP A 19 -4.68 15.97 -5.72
N GLY A 20 -3.56 16.65 -5.52
CA GLY A 20 -3.05 17.02 -4.19
C GLY A 20 -2.55 15.86 -3.32
N LYS A 21 -2.44 14.62 -3.84
CA LYS A 21 -1.93 13.46 -3.09
C LYS A 21 -0.56 12.98 -3.63
N PRO A 22 0.25 12.31 -2.79
CA PRO A 22 1.63 11.98 -3.12
C PRO A 22 1.80 10.98 -4.29
N ASN A 23 0.76 10.19 -4.59
CA ASN A 23 0.73 9.18 -5.66
C ASN A 23 2.06 8.44 -5.90
N PRO A 24 2.64 7.79 -4.86
CA PRO A 24 3.99 7.28 -4.96
C PRO A 24 4.05 6.01 -5.82
N THR A 25 5.19 5.81 -6.45
CA THR A 25 5.54 4.51 -7.06
C THR A 25 5.54 3.43 -5.98
N ARG A 26 5.08 2.22 -6.31
CA ARG A 26 5.06 1.11 -5.36
C ARG A 26 5.36 -0.23 -6.01
N THR A 27 5.82 -1.15 -5.17
CA THR A 27 5.82 -2.58 -5.44
C THR A 27 5.00 -3.26 -4.36
N THR A 28 4.08 -4.13 -4.75
CA THR A 28 3.26 -4.89 -3.80
C THR A 28 3.34 -6.36 -4.14
N ILE A 29 3.76 -7.17 -3.18
CA ILE A 29 3.97 -8.61 -3.34
C ILE A 29 3.18 -9.39 -2.29
N GLN A 30 2.86 -10.64 -2.58
CA GLN A 30 2.36 -11.57 -1.57
C GLN A 30 3.54 -12.25 -0.87
N ILE A 31 3.45 -12.40 0.44
CA ILE A 31 4.39 -13.20 1.24
C ILE A 31 3.63 -14.24 2.08
N THR A 32 4.37 -15.16 2.71
CA THR A 32 3.79 -16.26 3.50
C THR A 32 3.44 -15.86 4.93
N ALA A 33 4.16 -14.92 5.54
CA ALA A 33 3.93 -14.46 6.91
C ALA A 33 4.48 -13.04 7.16
N LEU A 34 3.91 -12.34 8.14
CA LEU A 34 4.41 -11.08 8.71
C LEU A 34 4.73 -11.26 10.21
N PRO A 35 5.57 -10.42 10.84
CA PRO A 35 6.00 -10.60 12.22
C PRO A 35 4.88 -10.56 13.28
N THR A 36 3.77 -9.90 12.95
CA THR A 36 2.56 -9.82 13.79
C THR A 36 1.32 -10.23 12.99
N PRO A 37 0.14 -10.45 13.61
CA PRO A 37 -1.13 -10.76 12.94
C PRO A 37 -1.72 -9.58 12.14
N ILE A 38 -0.91 -8.99 11.26
CA ILE A 38 -1.28 -7.89 10.37
C ILE A 38 -1.43 -8.41 8.95
N ALA A 39 -2.28 -7.77 8.15
CA ALA A 39 -2.55 -8.17 6.78
C ALA A 39 -1.60 -7.53 5.76
N ILE A 40 -1.02 -6.37 6.09
CA ILE A 40 -0.23 -5.54 5.17
C ILE A 40 0.87 -4.84 5.97
N GLU A 41 2.06 -4.76 5.40
CA GLU A 41 3.18 -3.94 5.87
C GLU A 41 3.61 -3.00 4.74
N LEU A 42 3.90 -1.73 5.06
CA LEU A 42 4.36 -0.74 4.11
C LEU A 42 5.71 -0.19 4.56
N LYS A 43 6.70 -0.24 3.67
CA LYS A 43 7.96 0.47 3.84
C LYS A 43 7.96 1.67 2.89
N VAL A 44 8.05 2.86 3.46
CA VAL A 44 7.81 4.13 2.74
C VAL A 44 9.06 4.98 2.76
N ILE A 45 9.35 5.63 1.63
CA ILE A 45 10.35 6.69 1.51
C ILE A 45 9.60 7.98 1.21
N ALA A 46 9.86 9.02 2.00
CA ALA A 46 9.34 10.37 1.79
C ALA A 46 10.53 11.33 1.70
N ALA A 47 10.41 12.35 0.85
CA ALA A 47 11.38 13.41 0.70
C ALA A 47 10.66 14.76 0.67
N THR A 48 11.29 15.77 1.26
CA THR A 48 10.89 17.17 1.10
C THR A 48 11.71 17.80 -0.02
N ALA A 49 11.17 18.84 -0.66
CA ALA A 49 11.96 19.71 -1.52
C ALA A 49 13.00 20.50 -0.70
#